data_AF-A0AAW9ILW9-F1
#
_entry.id   AF-A0AAW9ILW9-F1
#
_cell.length_a   1.000
_cell.length_b   1.000
_cell.length_c   1.000
_cell.angle_alpha   90.00
_cell.angle_beta   90.00
_cell.angle_gamma   90.00
#
_symmetry.space_group_name_H-M   'P 1'
#
loop_
_entity.id
_entity.type
_entity.pdbx_description
1 polymer ?
#
loop_
_entity_poly.entity_id
_entity_poly.type
_entity_poly.pdbx_seq_one_letter_code
_entity_poly.pdbx_strand_id
1 'polypeptide(L)'
;DLVNETVDSWDIMWNEKYKKEIFVLDAQRDAIGMALKKLGYSLNTTNEKELEEAKNLLIKQKPLVLKYGADEVKDLMTSGETSIAMIWSGEGLTLADENENLEYVIPKEGANYWLDSWAIPTNASDKATAEE
;
A
#
# COMPACT_ATOMS: atom_id res chain seq x y z
N ASP A 1 -5.57 -18.61 -3.72
CA ASP A 1 -6.50 -19.38 -4.59
C ASP A 1 -7.29 -18.49 -5.58
N LEU A 2 -7.65 -17.26 -5.20
CA LEU A 2 -8.33 -16.28 -6.08
C LEU A 2 -7.42 -15.68 -7.17
N VAL A 3 -6.10 -15.69 -6.94
CA VAL A 3 -5.08 -15.18 -7.87
C VAL A 3 -4.23 -16.37 -8.36
N ASN A 4 -4.24 -16.60 -9.68
CA ASN A 4 -3.52 -17.72 -10.31
C ASN A 4 -2.33 -17.27 -11.18
N GLU A 5 -2.16 -15.96 -11.36
CA GLU A 5 -1.04 -15.37 -12.08
C GLU A 5 0.05 -14.94 -11.11
N THR A 6 1.29 -14.89 -11.57
CA THR A 6 2.40 -14.39 -10.75
C THR A 6 2.18 -12.92 -10.44
N VAL A 7 2.14 -12.59 -9.15
CA VAL A 7 2.12 -11.21 -8.67
C VAL A 7 3.55 -10.81 -8.33
N ASP A 8 4.19 -9.98 -9.15
CA ASP A 8 5.55 -9.49 -8.92
C ASP A 8 5.72 -8.00 -9.20
N SER A 9 4.63 -7.29 -9.51
CA SER A 9 4.65 -5.92 -10.03
C SER A 9 3.44 -5.12 -9.54
N TRP A 10 3.62 -3.82 -9.37
CA TRP A 10 2.52 -2.88 -9.13
C TRP A 10 1.47 -2.87 -10.25
N ASP A 11 1.79 -3.41 -11.43
CA ASP A 11 0.86 -3.52 -12.56
C ASP A 11 -0.45 -4.24 -12.20
N ILE A 12 -0.39 -5.20 -11.28
CA ILE A 12 -1.56 -5.97 -10.84
C ILE A 12 -2.67 -5.07 -10.28
N MET A 13 -2.30 -3.95 -9.66
CA MET A 13 -3.22 -2.97 -9.06
C MET A 13 -4.03 -2.19 -10.11
N TRP A 14 -3.73 -2.36 -11.41
CA TRP A 14 -4.47 -1.82 -12.54
C TRP A 14 -5.05 -2.91 -13.45
N ASN A 15 -4.98 -4.18 -13.06
CA ASN A 15 -5.49 -5.28 -13.86
C ASN A 15 -7.03 -5.34 -13.76
N GLU A 16 -7.72 -5.18 -14.88
CA GLU A 16 -9.19 -5.16 -14.94
C GLU A 16 -9.83 -6.48 -14.52
N LYS A 17 -9.08 -7.60 -14.55
CA LYS A 17 -9.52 -8.89 -14.04
C LYS A 17 -9.96 -8.83 -12.58
N TYR A 18 -9.34 -7.96 -11.78
CA TYR A 18 -9.57 -7.81 -10.34
C TYR A 18 -10.41 -6.57 -10.02
N LYS A 19 -11.18 -6.09 -11.00
CA LYS A 19 -12.05 -4.94 -10.82
C LYS A 19 -13.04 -5.19 -9.67
N LYS A 20 -13.05 -4.25 -8.73
CA LYS A 20 -13.81 -4.27 -7.47
C LYS A 20 -13.40 -5.36 -6.49
N GLU A 21 -12.18 -5.88 -6.65
CA GLU A 21 -11.53 -6.79 -5.69
C GLU A 21 -10.16 -6.25 -5.22
N ILE A 22 -9.81 -5.02 -5.61
CA ILE A 22 -8.56 -4.35 -5.23
C ILE A 22 -8.80 -3.44 -4.03
N PHE A 23 -7.96 -3.57 -3.01
CA PHE A 23 -7.89 -2.67 -1.86
C PHE A 23 -6.60 -1.84 -1.91
N VAL A 24 -6.71 -0.55 -1.62
CA VAL A 24 -5.54 0.35 -1.50
C VAL A 24 -5.57 1.01 -0.12
N LEU A 25 -4.41 1.11 0.53
CA LEU A 25 -4.31 1.87 1.78
C LEU A 25 -4.69 3.34 1.56
N ASP A 26 -5.50 3.90 2.44
CA ASP A 26 -5.82 5.33 2.53
C ASP A 26 -4.66 6.09 3.19
N ALA A 27 -3.48 5.92 2.61
CA ALA A 27 -2.25 6.59 2.99
C ALA A 27 -1.72 7.32 1.75
N GLN A 28 -1.83 8.65 1.76
CA GLN A 28 -1.55 9.48 0.58
C GLN A 28 -0.17 9.19 -0.03
N ARG A 29 0.88 9.12 0.80
CA ARG A 29 2.26 8.87 0.33
C ARG A 29 2.43 7.49 -0.26
N ASP A 30 1.77 6.49 0.30
CA ASP A 30 1.84 5.10 -0.15
C ASP A 30 1.07 4.90 -1.46
N ALA A 31 -0.16 5.42 -1.56
CA ALA A 31 -0.97 5.34 -2.78
C ALA A 31 -0.31 6.08 -3.96
N ILE A 32 0.19 7.31 -3.74
CA ILE A 32 0.96 8.04 -4.75
C ILE A 32 2.26 7.30 -5.07
N GLY A 33 2.94 6.78 -4.05
CA GLY A 33 4.18 6.01 -4.19
C GLY A 33 4.05 4.78 -5.07
N MET A 34 2.97 4.01 -4.91
CA MET A 34 2.62 2.88 -5.77
C MET A 34 2.54 3.31 -7.24
N ALA A 35 1.80 4.40 -7.53
CA ALA A 35 1.67 4.90 -8.90
C ALA A 35 3.01 5.40 -9.46
N LEU A 36 3.80 6.11 -8.65
CA LEU A 36 5.15 6.55 -9.04
C LEU A 36 6.06 5.37 -9.35
N LYS A 37 6.03 4.30 -8.55
CA LYS A 37 6.83 3.10 -8.76
C LYS A 37 6.46 2.36 -10.03
N LYS A 38 5.16 2.22 -10.31
CA LYS A 38 4.66 1.68 -11.58
C LYS A 38 5.13 2.49 -12.79
N LEU A 39 5.25 3.82 -12.65
CA LEU A 39 5.77 4.71 -13.71
C LEU A 39 7.31 4.73 -13.80
N GLY A 40 8.02 4.04 -12.90
CA GLY A 40 9.49 4.03 -12.84
C GLY A 40 10.10 5.27 -12.17
N TYR A 41 9.30 6.06 -11.45
CA TYR A 41 9.75 7.28 -10.77
C TYR A 41 10.18 7.02 -9.32
N SER A 42 10.84 8.04 -8.75
CA SER A 42 11.20 8.05 -7.33
C SER A 42 9.97 8.30 -6.45
N LEU A 43 9.87 7.58 -5.33
CA LEU A 43 8.84 7.82 -4.29
C LEU A 43 8.93 9.22 -3.66
N ASN A 44 10.09 9.86 -3.80
CA ASN A 44 10.42 11.16 -3.22
C ASN A 44 10.58 12.23 -4.30
N THR A 45 10.01 12.02 -5.48
CA THR A 45 10.05 13.04 -6.53
C THR A 45 9.37 14.33 -6.07
N THR A 46 9.95 15.45 -6.46
CA THR A 46 9.36 16.79 -6.34
C THR A 46 9.02 17.38 -7.71
N ASN A 47 9.17 16.60 -8.78
CA ASN A 47 8.85 17.01 -10.14
C ASN A 47 7.33 17.01 -10.34
N GLU A 48 6.75 18.18 -10.56
CA GLU A 48 5.31 18.35 -10.74
C GLU A 48 4.73 17.53 -11.91
N LYS A 49 5.52 17.29 -12.97
CA LYS A 49 5.06 16.49 -14.11
C LYS A 49 4.91 15.01 -13.75
N GLU A 50 5.87 14.46 -13.02
CA GLU A 50 5.83 13.06 -12.54
C GLU A 50 4.65 12.86 -11.57
N LEU A 51 4.41 13.85 -10.71
CA LEU A 51 3.27 13.85 -9.78
C LEU A 51 1.92 13.94 -10.51
N GLU A 52 1.84 14.76 -11.56
CA GLU A 52 0.63 14.88 -12.38
C GLU A 52 0.34 13.58 -13.15
N GLU A 53 1.36 12.91 -13.69
CA GLU A 53 1.21 11.59 -14.31
C GLU A 53 0.74 10.53 -13.32
N ALA A 54 1.32 10.49 -12.11
CA ALA A 54 0.89 9.59 -11.05
C ALA A 54 -0.57 9.85 -10.64
N LYS A 55 -0.97 11.12 -10.50
CA LYS A 55 -2.36 11.51 -10.23
C LYS A 55 -3.31 10.97 -11.30
N ASN A 56 -2.98 11.20 -12.58
CA ASN A 56 -3.80 10.75 -13.69
C ASN A 56 -3.89 9.22 -13.75
N LEU A 57 -2.83 8.51 -13.38
CA LEU A 57 -2.83 7.05 -13.28
C LEU A 57 -3.74 6.54 -12.15
N LEU A 58 -3.73 7.17 -10.98
CA LEU A 58 -4.63 6.85 -9.87
C LEU A 58 -6.09 7.16 -10.21
N ILE A 59 -6.37 8.25 -10.92
CA ILE A 59 -7.73 8.56 -11.42
C ILE A 59 -8.24 7.43 -12.33
N LYS A 60 -7.38 6.90 -13.21
CA LYS A 60 -7.70 5.73 -14.06
C LYS A 60 -7.89 4.44 -13.24
N GLN A 61 -7.19 4.30 -12.11
CA GLN A 61 -7.31 3.15 -11.21
C GLN A 61 -8.64 3.14 -10.45
N LYS A 62 -9.14 4.32 -10.04
CA LYS A 62 -10.33 4.49 -9.20
C LYS A 62 -11.53 3.58 -9.54
N PRO A 63 -11.95 3.39 -10.81
CA PRO A 63 -13.05 2.47 -11.13
C PRO A 63 -12.76 0.98 -10.86
N LEU A 64 -11.48 0.59 -10.77
CA LEU A 64 -11.03 -0.77 -10.49
C LEU A 64 -10.97 -1.06 -8.99
N VAL A 65 -10.66 -0.06 -8.16
CA VAL A 65 -10.53 -0.23 -6.72
C VAL A 65 -11.90 -0.43 -6.07
N LEU A 66 -12.00 -1.41 -5.18
CA LEU A 66 -13.17 -1.58 -4.30
C LEU A 66 -13.22 -0.45 -3.29
N LYS A 67 -12.12 -0.28 -2.54
CA LYS A 67 -12.03 0.67 -1.44
C LYS A 67 -10.60 1.20 -1.24
N TYR A 68 -10.53 2.47 -0.85
CA TYR A 68 -9.37 3.04 -0.17
C TYR A 68 -9.71 3.06 1.33
N GLY A 69 -8.90 2.40 2.16
CA GLY A 69 -9.20 2.20 3.57
C GLY A 69 -7.95 1.92 4.41
N ALA A 70 -8.11 1.55 5.67
CA ALA A 70 -6.98 1.25 6.55
C ALA A 70 -7.17 -0.11 7.23
N ASP A 71 -7.90 -0.14 8.34
CA ASP A 71 -7.92 -1.27 9.28
C ASP A 71 -8.75 -2.48 8.80
N GLU A 72 -9.62 -2.30 7.81
CA GLU A 72 -10.54 -3.34 7.33
C GLU A 72 -9.91 -4.35 6.36
N VAL A 73 -8.65 -4.16 5.98
CA VAL A 73 -7.98 -4.97 4.95
C VAL A 73 -7.93 -6.45 5.32
N LYS A 74 -7.68 -6.79 6.59
CA LYS A 74 -7.67 -8.17 7.09
C LYS A 74 -8.99 -8.89 6.82
N ASP A 75 -10.09 -8.26 7.22
CA ASP A 75 -11.42 -8.86 7.11
C ASP A 75 -11.84 -9.03 5.65
N LEU A 76 -11.54 -8.02 4.80
CA LEU A 76 -11.85 -8.06 3.37
C LEU A 76 -11.04 -9.13 2.61
N MET A 77 -9.76 -9.29 2.95
CA MET A 77 -8.90 -10.32 2.34
C MET A 77 -9.28 -11.72 2.81
N THR A 78 -9.61 -11.88 4.10
CA THR A 78 -9.99 -13.19 4.66
C THR A 78 -11.38 -13.64 4.20
N SER A 79 -12.30 -12.71 3.97
CA SER A 79 -13.63 -13.01 3.41
C SER A 79 -13.61 -13.32 1.92
N GLY A 80 -12.52 -12.96 1.22
CA GLY A 80 -12.40 -13.06 -0.23
C GLY A 80 -13.12 -11.94 -1.00
N GLU A 81 -13.61 -10.90 -0.32
CA GLU A 81 -14.20 -9.72 -0.96
C GLU A 81 -13.13 -8.91 -1.72
N THR A 82 -11.89 -8.94 -1.24
CA THR A 82 -10.72 -8.43 -1.96
C THR A 82 -9.73 -9.56 -2.20
N SER A 83 -9.24 -9.67 -3.43
CA SER A 83 -8.24 -10.65 -3.83
C SER A 83 -6.82 -10.06 -3.88
N ILE A 84 -6.71 -8.74 -3.95
CA ILE A 84 -5.43 -8.01 -3.95
C ILE A 84 -5.53 -6.80 -3.01
N ALA A 85 -4.55 -6.66 -2.13
CA ALA A 85 -4.46 -5.51 -1.25
C ALA A 85 -3.04 -4.94 -1.21
N MET A 86 -2.95 -3.61 -1.18
CA MET A 86 -1.78 -2.93 -0.64
C MET A 86 -1.88 -2.94 0.89
N ILE A 87 -0.80 -3.31 1.59
CA ILE A 87 -0.75 -3.36 3.06
C ILE A 87 0.68 -3.09 3.56
N TRP A 88 0.82 -2.56 4.77
CA TRP A 88 2.13 -2.42 5.41
C TRP A 88 2.71 -3.78 5.79
N SER A 89 4.04 -3.90 5.75
CA SER A 89 4.74 -5.17 5.91
C SER A 89 4.49 -5.85 7.25
N GLY A 90 4.35 -5.10 8.35
CA GLY A 90 4.09 -5.69 9.67
C GLY A 90 2.79 -6.51 9.71
N GLU A 91 1.69 -5.91 9.25
CA GLU A 91 0.40 -6.59 9.19
C GLU A 91 0.38 -7.65 8.08
N GLY A 92 0.88 -7.33 6.89
CA GLY A 92 0.88 -8.24 5.74
C GLY A 92 1.65 -9.54 5.97
N LEU A 93 2.84 -9.47 6.59
CA LEU A 93 3.61 -10.66 6.94
C LEU A 93 2.90 -11.51 7.99
N THR A 94 2.33 -10.88 9.03
CA THR A 94 1.57 -11.58 10.06
C THR A 94 0.38 -12.31 9.46
N LEU A 95 -0.36 -11.66 8.54
CA LEU A 95 -1.50 -12.28 7.86
C LEU A 95 -1.11 -13.45 6.96
N ALA A 96 -0.01 -13.34 6.23
CA ALA A 96 0.51 -14.43 5.41
C ALA A 96 0.97 -15.63 6.25
N ASP A 97 1.54 -15.39 7.43
CA ASP A 97 1.92 -16.45 8.37
C ASP A 97 0.69 -17.13 9.01
N GLU A 98 -0.39 -16.38 9.24
CA GLU A 98 -1.64 -16.88 9.85
C GLU A 98 -2.57 -17.61 8.84
N ASN A 99 -2.46 -17.32 7.54
CA ASN A 99 -3.37 -17.84 6.52
C ASN A 99 -2.61 -18.28 5.26
N GLU A 100 -2.54 -19.59 5.04
CA GLU A 100 -1.84 -20.22 3.90
C GLU A 100 -2.35 -19.81 2.51
N ASN A 101 -3.54 -19.21 2.42
CA ASN A 101 -4.10 -18.70 1.17
C ASN A 101 -3.66 -17.26 0.85
N LEU A 102 -2.98 -16.59 1.78
CA LEU A 102 -2.47 -15.24 1.61
C LEU A 102 -0.96 -15.26 1.39
N GLU A 103 -0.51 -14.46 0.44
CA GLU A 103 0.90 -14.29 0.13
C GLU A 103 1.27 -12.79 0.22
N TYR A 104 2.39 -12.50 0.88
CA TYR A 104 2.95 -11.16 0.91
C TYR A 104 4.03 -11.02 -0.15
N VAL A 105 3.89 -10.03 -1.03
CA VAL A 105 4.79 -9.79 -2.17
C VAL A 105 5.39 -8.40 -2.10
N ILE A 106 6.69 -8.31 -2.36
CA ILE A 106 7.37 -7.04 -2.65
C ILE A 106 7.52 -6.91 -4.17
N PRO A 107 6.90 -5.89 -4.81
CA PRO A 107 7.00 -5.69 -6.25
C PRO A 107 8.44 -5.43 -6.72
N LYS A 108 8.78 -5.89 -7.93
CA LYS A 108 10.12 -5.79 -8.52
C LYS A 108 10.57 -4.36 -8.81
N GLU A 109 9.63 -3.42 -8.99
CA GLU A 109 9.93 -1.98 -9.10
C GLU A 109 10.39 -1.39 -7.76
N GLY A 110 10.25 -2.14 -6.68
CA GLY A 110 10.48 -1.74 -5.30
C GLY A 110 9.22 -1.22 -4.62
N ALA A 111 9.30 -1.12 -3.30
CA ALA A 111 8.23 -0.61 -2.43
C ALA A 111 8.73 0.53 -1.54
N ASN A 112 7.83 1.14 -0.79
CA ASN A 112 8.17 2.13 0.22
C ASN A 112 8.91 1.46 1.39
N TYR A 113 10.06 2.03 1.76
CA TYR A 113 10.76 1.68 3.00
C TYR A 113 10.55 2.80 3.99
N TRP A 114 10.05 2.46 5.17
CA TRP A 114 9.68 3.40 6.21
C TRP A 114 10.27 2.99 7.55
N LEU A 115 10.42 3.96 8.43
CA LEU A 115 10.89 3.79 9.80
C LEU A 115 10.10 4.75 10.69
N ASP A 116 9.49 4.22 11.73
CA ASP A 116 8.94 5.03 12.80
C ASP A 116 10.04 5.37 13.81
N SER A 117 10.07 6.63 14.25
CA SER A 117 11.05 7.13 15.21
C SER A 117 10.36 7.83 16.37
N TRP A 118 10.87 7.60 17.56
CA TRP A 118 10.44 8.34 18.75
C TRP A 118 10.91 9.79 18.66
N ALA A 119 10.04 10.72 19.06
CA ALA A 119 10.36 12.13 19.18
C ALA A 119 9.66 12.73 20.40
N ILE A 120 10.34 13.64 21.10
CA ILE A 120 9.77 14.36 22.25
C ILE A 120 9.24 15.71 21.78
N PRO A 121 7.92 15.98 21.87
CA PRO A 121 7.36 17.28 21.52
C PRO A 121 7.96 18.41 22.35
N THR A 122 8.16 19.58 21.74
CA THR A 122 8.78 20.74 22.42
C THR A 122 7.99 21.20 23.65
N ASN A 123 6.67 20.93 23.66
CA ASN A 123 5.72 21.26 24.73
C ASN A 123 5.33 20.07 25.62
N ALA A 124 6.04 18.93 25.56
CA ALA A 124 5.79 17.81 26.47
C ALA A 124 5.90 18.27 27.93
N SER A 125 4.88 17.96 28.73
CA SER A 125 4.78 18.36 30.15
C SER A 125 5.81 17.68 31.04
N ASP A 126 6.30 16.52 30.61
CA ASP A 126 7.33 15.74 31.31
C ASP A 126 8.30 15.14 30.28
N LYS A 127 9.40 15.85 30.02
CA LYS A 127 10.44 15.42 29.07
C LYS A 127 11.36 14.35 29.65
N ALA A 128 11.61 14.42 30.96
CA ALA A 128 12.51 13.49 31.63
C ALA A 128 11.99 12.06 31.53
N THR A 129 10.68 11.86 31.79
CA THR A 129 10.05 10.54 31.65
C THR A 129 10.02 10.04 30.19
N ALA A 130 10.02 10.95 29.20
CA ALA A 130 10.07 10.56 27.79
C ALA A 130 11.49 10.21 27.29
N GLU A 131 12.53 10.58 28.04
CA GLU A 131 13.94 10.25 27.75
C GLU A 131 14.39 8.94 28.42
N GLU A 132 13.69 8.50 29.48
CA GLU A 132 13.94 7.25 30.22
C GLU A 132 13.37 6.01 29.52
#